data_AF-A0A087TK67-F1
#
_entry.id   AF-A0A087TK67-F1
#
_cell.length_a   1.000
_cell.length_b   1.000
_cell.length_c   1.000
_cell.angle_alpha   90.00
_cell.angle_beta   90.00
_cell.angle_gamma   90.00
#
_symmetry.space_group_name_H-M   'P 1'
#
loop_
_entity.id
_entity.type
_entity.pdbx_description
1 polymer ?
#
loop_
_entity_poly.entity_id
_entity_poly.type
_entity_poly.pdbx_seq_one_letter_code
_entity_poly.pdbx_strand_id
1 'polypeptide(L)'
;MNILKHIFPYFLVCWFCEKILNYSFDHEIYSLKPKHRIWSQHPTISDALPLRILTGRVLVRKNIREFVENGVIFEGEEDVTECDSVILATGYRIKFPFLNERLTTIKNNEVHLYKYVYPPHLKHSTLAIVGLIQSVGGGFPVSEAQSRWISLVFKDKMKLPSREEMDADIMGKKKFNKKRYVKSERHTIQVDYIDYLDEIYTMIGAKPNLFKMFFTDPVLFFTLFFGPSLPYQYRLQGPHSWPGARKAILEWKQRVIK
;
A
#
# COMPACT_ATOMS: atom_id res chain seq x y z
N MET A 1 -0.88 10.29 10.53
CA MET A 1 -0.50 8.89 10.83
C MET A 1 0.93 8.55 10.40
N ASN A 2 1.39 8.90 9.19
CA ASN A 2 2.74 8.54 8.73
C ASN A 2 3.86 9.07 9.63
N ILE A 3 3.81 10.37 9.96
CA ILE A 3 4.76 11.01 10.89
C ILE A 3 4.78 10.30 12.26
N LEU A 4 3.62 9.93 12.78
CA LEU A 4 3.51 9.23 14.07
C LEU A 4 4.21 7.86 14.03
N LYS A 5 4.15 7.13 12.91
CA LYS A 5 4.86 5.85 12.74
C LYS A 5 6.38 5.99 12.81
N HIS A 6 6.92 7.15 12.41
CA HIS A 6 8.35 7.43 12.40
C HIS A 6 8.86 8.01 13.73
N ILE A 7 8.00 8.68 14.50
CA ILE A 7 8.35 9.30 15.79
C ILE A 7 8.12 8.35 16.96
N PHE A 8 6.99 7.64 16.98
CA PHE A 8 6.60 6.81 18.11
C PHE A 8 6.91 5.33 17.87
N PRO A 9 7.21 4.56 18.93
CA PRO A 9 7.33 3.12 18.85
C PRO A 9 6.13 2.45 18.16
N TYR A 10 6.42 1.54 17.23
CA TYR A 10 5.40 0.88 16.39
C TYR A 10 4.25 0.25 17.20
N PHE A 11 4.55 -0.35 18.35
CA PHE A 11 3.53 -1.00 19.19
C PHE A 11 2.51 -0.01 19.76
N LEU A 12 2.95 1.20 20.15
CA LEU A 12 2.09 2.27 20.67
C LEU A 12 1.18 2.83 19.59
N VAL A 13 1.72 3.06 18.39
CA VAL A 13 0.93 3.52 17.25
C VAL A 13 -0.14 2.49 16.89
N CYS A 14 0.22 1.20 16.87
CA CYS A 14 -0.75 0.13 16.66
C CYS A 14 -1.81 0.09 17.76
N TRP A 15 -1.41 0.19 19.03
CA TRP A 15 -2.33 0.12 20.17
C TRP A 15 -3.35 1.25 20.12
N PHE A 16 -2.90 2.46 19.81
CA PHE A 16 -3.76 3.63 19.67
C PHE A 16 -4.74 3.46 18.51
N CYS A 17 -4.27 2.99 17.34
CA CYS A 17 -5.15 2.73 16.19
C CYS A 17 -6.17 1.63 16.50
N GLU A 18 -5.75 0.53 17.13
CA GLU A 18 -6.64 -0.58 17.52
C GLU A 18 -7.69 -0.12 18.54
N LYS A 19 -7.34 0.75 19.48
CA LYS A 19 -8.32 1.36 20.40
C LYS A 19 -9.36 2.18 19.67
N ILE A 20 -8.96 3.01 18.70
CA ILE A 20 -9.90 3.80 17.88
C ILE A 20 -10.82 2.88 17.08
N LEU A 21 -10.29 1.83 16.47
CA LEU A 21 -11.10 0.88 15.69
C LEU A 21 -12.10 0.13 16.57
N ASN A 22 -11.68 -0.34 17.74
CA ASN A 22 -12.57 -1.02 18.69
C ASN A 22 -13.62 -0.09 19.33
N TYR A 23 -13.37 1.22 19.34
CA TYR A 23 -14.39 2.19 19.76
C TYR A 23 -15.59 2.23 18.80
N SER A 24 -15.40 1.90 17.51
CA SER A 24 -16.49 1.84 16.53
C SER A 24 -17.35 0.58 16.74
N PHE A 25 -16.70 -0.57 16.87
CA PHE A 25 -17.31 -1.83 17.31
C PHE A 25 -16.22 -2.77 17.82
N ASP A 26 -16.55 -3.58 18.83
CA ASP A 26 -15.59 -4.50 19.42
C ASP A 26 -15.28 -5.67 18.48
N HIS A 27 -14.05 -5.73 17.98
CA HIS A 27 -13.65 -6.76 17.02
C HIS A 27 -13.54 -8.16 17.66
N GLU A 28 -13.40 -8.26 18.99
CA GLU A 28 -13.38 -9.54 19.70
C GLU A 28 -14.77 -10.14 19.77
N ILE A 29 -15.77 -9.34 20.16
CA ILE A 29 -17.19 -9.74 20.20
C ILE A 29 -17.67 -10.18 18.81
N TYR A 30 -17.21 -9.49 17.76
CA TYR A 30 -17.58 -9.79 16.37
C TYR A 30 -16.74 -10.93 15.75
N SER A 31 -15.84 -11.57 16.52
CA SER A 31 -14.93 -12.62 16.04
C SER A 31 -14.01 -12.19 14.87
N LEU A 32 -13.67 -10.89 14.81
CA LEU A 32 -12.82 -10.28 13.79
C LEU A 32 -11.44 -9.86 14.30
N LYS A 33 -11.15 -10.03 15.60
CA LYS A 33 -9.88 -9.64 16.21
C LYS A 33 -8.72 -10.49 15.66
N PRO A 34 -7.74 -9.89 14.95
CA PRO A 34 -6.61 -10.64 14.42
C PRO A 34 -5.59 -11.00 15.52
N LYS A 35 -4.78 -12.04 15.26
CA LYS A 35 -3.63 -12.42 16.12
C LYS A 35 -2.42 -11.49 15.95
N HIS A 36 -2.41 -10.66 14.92
CA HIS A 36 -1.35 -9.70 14.61
C HIS A 36 -1.79 -8.26 14.87
N ARG A 37 -0.84 -7.33 14.87
CA ARG A 37 -1.11 -5.89 15.02
C ARG A 37 -1.83 -5.33 13.79
N ILE A 38 -2.63 -4.28 13.96
CA ILE A 38 -3.50 -3.71 12.90
C ILE A 38 -2.77 -3.46 11.58
N TRP A 39 -1.56 -2.90 11.62
CA TRP A 39 -0.88 -2.53 10.39
C TRP A 39 -0.10 -3.67 9.74
N SER A 40 0.04 -4.83 10.39
CA SER A 40 0.75 -6.01 9.85
C SER A 40 0.01 -6.71 8.72
N GLN A 41 -1.18 -6.23 8.38
CA GLN A 41 -1.93 -6.55 7.17
C GLN A 41 -2.71 -5.30 6.76
N HIS A 42 -3.11 -5.22 5.49
CA HIS A 42 -4.01 -4.15 5.06
C HIS A 42 -5.39 -4.35 5.68
N PRO A 43 -5.95 -3.36 6.39
CA PRO A 43 -7.29 -3.47 6.94
C PRO A 43 -8.34 -3.55 5.84
N THR A 44 -9.40 -4.33 6.08
CA THR A 44 -10.58 -4.36 5.23
C THR A 44 -11.40 -3.09 5.45
N ILE A 45 -11.89 -2.49 4.38
CA ILE A 45 -12.75 -1.31 4.42
C ILE A 45 -14.15 -1.76 4.00
N SER A 46 -15.13 -1.63 4.90
CA SER A 46 -16.53 -1.94 4.61
C SER A 46 -17.44 -1.27 5.64
N ASP A 47 -18.38 -0.46 5.17
CA ASP A 47 -19.36 0.21 6.03
C ASP A 47 -20.50 -0.73 6.45
N ALA A 48 -20.75 -1.78 5.66
CA ALA A 48 -21.88 -2.68 5.87
C ALA A 48 -21.56 -3.91 6.72
N LEU A 49 -20.30 -4.38 6.71
CA LEU A 49 -19.93 -5.67 7.30
C LEU A 49 -20.30 -5.76 8.79
N PRO A 50 -19.99 -4.78 9.66
CA PRO A 50 -20.34 -4.87 11.08
C PRO A 50 -21.86 -5.02 11.28
N LEU A 51 -22.66 -4.19 10.60
CA LEU A 51 -24.12 -4.27 10.70
C LEU A 51 -24.69 -5.61 10.21
N ARG A 52 -24.10 -6.20 9.17
CA ARG A 52 -24.52 -7.50 8.64
C ARG A 52 -24.18 -8.66 9.58
N ILE A 53 -23.08 -8.56 10.31
CA ILE A 53 -22.74 -9.51 11.37
C ILE A 53 -23.73 -9.38 12.54
N LEU A 54 -23.98 -8.14 13.00
CA LEU A 54 -24.89 -7.87 14.11
C LEU A 54 -26.32 -8.35 13.85
N THR A 55 -26.81 -8.21 12.61
CA THR A 55 -28.16 -8.67 12.21
C THR A 55 -28.25 -10.17 11.93
N GLY A 56 -27.14 -10.92 12.05
CA GLY A 56 -27.09 -12.35 11.77
C GLY A 56 -27.13 -12.71 10.28
N ARG A 57 -27.09 -11.73 9.37
CA ARG A 57 -27.05 -11.97 7.92
C ARG A 57 -25.69 -12.49 7.44
N VAL A 58 -24.62 -12.21 8.19
CA VAL A 58 -23.28 -12.73 7.95
C VAL A 58 -22.82 -13.39 9.24
N LEU A 59 -22.50 -14.67 9.17
CA LEU A 59 -21.95 -15.42 10.29
C LEU A 59 -20.46 -15.65 10.03
N VAL A 60 -19.62 -15.14 10.94
CA VAL A 60 -18.17 -15.36 10.86
C VAL A 60 -17.88 -16.78 11.38
N ARG A 61 -17.04 -17.50 10.65
CA ARG A 61 -16.60 -18.87 10.96
C ARG A 61 -15.07 -18.95 10.92
N LYS A 62 -14.51 -20.02 11.49
CA LYS A 62 -13.08 -20.34 11.38
C LYS A 62 -12.75 -20.84 9.97
N ASN A 63 -11.53 -21.34 9.76
CA ASN A 63 -11.15 -21.88 8.46
C ASN A 63 -12.00 -23.11 8.11
N ILE A 64 -12.10 -23.40 6.82
CA ILE A 64 -12.72 -24.64 6.33
C ILE A 64 -11.77 -25.81 6.60
N ARG A 65 -12.26 -26.84 7.28
CA ARG A 65 -11.57 -28.12 7.51
C ARG A 65 -11.69 -29.00 6.27
N GLU A 66 -12.92 -29.17 5.78
CA GLU A 66 -13.22 -30.01 4.61
C GLU A 66 -14.49 -29.56 3.90
N PHE A 67 -14.55 -29.87 2.60
CA PHE A 67 -15.77 -29.78 1.79
C PHE A 67 -16.43 -31.16 1.76
N VAL A 68 -17.74 -31.17 1.97
CA VAL A 68 -18.58 -32.38 1.87
C VAL A 68 -19.63 -32.17 0.76
N GLU A 69 -20.37 -33.21 0.42
CA GLU A 69 -21.29 -33.21 -0.72
C GLU A 69 -22.33 -32.07 -0.66
N ASN A 70 -22.87 -31.78 0.53
CA ASN A 70 -23.92 -30.78 0.75
C ASN A 70 -23.44 -29.51 1.47
N GLY A 71 -22.13 -29.32 1.69
CA GLY A 71 -21.68 -28.18 2.50
C GLY A 71 -20.21 -28.19 2.89
N VAL A 72 -19.93 -27.55 4.03
CA VAL A 72 -18.57 -27.39 4.58
C VAL A 72 -18.54 -27.70 6.07
N ILE A 73 -17.43 -28.24 6.54
CA ILE A 73 -17.14 -28.37 7.96
C ILE A 73 -16.02 -27.40 8.31
N PHE A 74 -16.23 -26.58 9.35
CA PHE A 74 -15.25 -25.60 9.81
C PHE A 74 -14.35 -26.18 10.92
N GLU A 75 -13.16 -25.60 11.10
CA GLU A 75 -12.24 -26.01 12.15
C GLU A 75 -12.87 -25.87 13.56
N GLY A 76 -12.92 -26.98 14.30
CA GLY A 76 -13.47 -27.03 15.67
C GLY A 76 -14.99 -27.15 15.72
N GLU A 77 -15.65 -27.37 14.58
CA GLU A 77 -17.04 -27.78 14.46
C GLU A 77 -17.08 -29.22 13.93
N GLU A 78 -18.08 -30.00 14.36
CA GLU A 78 -18.33 -31.35 13.82
C GLU A 78 -19.55 -31.39 12.90
N ASP A 79 -20.45 -30.42 13.03
CA ASP A 79 -21.65 -30.34 12.23
C ASP A 79 -21.35 -29.79 10.83
N VAL A 80 -22.07 -30.31 9.84
CA VAL A 80 -22.03 -29.80 8.46
C VAL A 80 -22.81 -28.50 8.39
N THR A 81 -22.16 -27.43 7.93
CA THR A 81 -22.86 -26.22 7.50
C THR A 81 -23.24 -26.38 6.03
N GLU A 82 -24.53 -26.60 5.78
CA GLU A 82 -25.06 -26.70 4.42
C GLU A 82 -24.86 -25.40 3.65
N CYS A 83 -24.45 -25.49 2.38
CA CYS A 83 -24.34 -24.33 1.50
C CYS A 83 -24.50 -24.70 0.03
N ASP A 84 -25.24 -23.87 -0.72
CA ASP A 84 -25.45 -24.07 -2.15
C ASP A 84 -24.30 -23.55 -3.02
N SER A 85 -23.47 -22.66 -2.47
CA SER A 85 -22.45 -21.95 -3.24
C SER A 85 -21.26 -21.54 -2.38
N VAL A 86 -20.06 -21.71 -2.93
CA VAL A 86 -18.79 -21.33 -2.30
C VAL A 86 -18.10 -20.27 -3.16
N ILE A 87 -17.82 -19.11 -2.58
CA ILE A 87 -17.11 -18.02 -3.26
C ILE A 87 -15.70 -17.90 -2.69
N LEU A 88 -14.69 -18.31 -3.47
CA LEU A 88 -13.28 -18.24 -3.08
C LEU A 88 -12.69 -16.85 -3.34
N ALA A 89 -12.86 -15.94 -2.37
CA ALA A 89 -12.23 -14.61 -2.38
C ALA A 89 -10.76 -14.63 -1.92
N THR A 90 -9.97 -15.60 -2.40
CA THR A 90 -8.60 -15.92 -1.92
C THR A 90 -7.49 -15.07 -2.54
N GLY A 91 -7.84 -14.11 -3.40
CA GLY A 91 -6.91 -13.17 -4.03
C GLY A 91 -6.43 -13.63 -5.41
N TYR A 92 -5.31 -13.05 -5.86
CA TYR A 92 -4.79 -13.21 -7.22
C TYR A 92 -3.29 -13.48 -7.23
N ARG A 93 -2.80 -14.11 -8.29
CA ARG A 93 -1.37 -14.32 -8.56
C ARG A 93 -0.87 -13.31 -9.59
N ILE A 94 0.38 -12.88 -9.44
CA ILE A 94 1.02 -11.97 -10.38
C ILE A 94 1.66 -12.79 -11.51
N LYS A 95 1.28 -12.51 -12.77
CA LYS A 95 1.88 -13.14 -13.96
C LYS A 95 1.91 -12.16 -15.15
N PHE A 96 3.01 -12.18 -15.90
CA PHE A 96 3.14 -11.45 -17.17
C PHE A 96 3.35 -12.42 -18.33
N PRO A 97 2.28 -13.00 -18.90
CA PRO A 97 2.39 -14.08 -19.90
C PRO A 97 3.03 -13.64 -21.22
N PHE A 98 3.07 -12.32 -21.48
CA PHE A 98 3.69 -11.74 -22.66
C PHE A 98 5.18 -11.40 -22.49
N LEU A 99 5.73 -11.49 -21.26
CA LEU A 99 7.14 -11.26 -21.00
C LEU A 99 7.87 -12.59 -20.90
N ASN A 100 9.05 -12.66 -21.52
CA ASN A 100 9.96 -13.79 -21.33
C ASN A 100 10.35 -13.91 -19.85
N GLU A 101 10.39 -15.13 -19.31
CA GLU A 101 10.76 -15.38 -17.91
C GLU A 101 12.14 -14.81 -17.54
N ARG A 102 13.05 -14.65 -18.50
CA ARG A 102 14.34 -13.98 -18.30
C ARG A 102 14.22 -12.48 -18.06
N LEU A 103 13.12 -11.84 -18.46
CA LEU A 103 12.86 -10.41 -18.24
C LEU A 103 12.13 -10.17 -16.91
N THR A 104 11.29 -11.11 -16.49
CA THR A 104 10.55 -11.03 -15.24
C THR A 104 11.24 -11.79 -14.12
N THR A 105 11.61 -11.10 -13.05
CA THR A 105 12.23 -11.72 -11.88
C THR A 105 11.21 -12.19 -10.84
N ILE A 106 10.01 -12.58 -11.28
CA ILE A 106 8.92 -12.99 -10.40
C ILE A 106 9.00 -14.49 -10.18
N LYS A 107 9.25 -14.90 -8.94
CA LYS A 107 9.28 -16.32 -8.55
C LYS A 107 8.43 -16.49 -7.31
N ASN A 108 7.50 -17.45 -7.32
CA ASN A 108 6.61 -17.75 -6.18
C ASN A 108 5.89 -16.50 -5.62
N ASN A 109 5.33 -15.67 -6.52
CA ASN A 109 4.68 -14.39 -6.21
C ASN A 109 5.60 -13.34 -5.56
N GLU A 110 6.90 -13.60 -5.45
CA GLU A 110 7.91 -12.68 -4.96
C GLU A 110 8.49 -11.87 -6.11
N VAL A 111 8.45 -10.54 -5.97
CA VAL A 111 8.89 -9.60 -7.00
C VAL A 111 10.31 -9.13 -6.69
N HIS A 112 11.21 -9.20 -7.68
CA HIS A 112 12.58 -8.71 -7.55
C HIS A 112 12.81 -7.54 -8.52
N LEU A 113 12.14 -6.43 -8.23
CA LEU A 113 12.18 -5.20 -9.01
C LEU A 113 12.65 -4.05 -8.13
N TYR A 114 13.64 -3.29 -8.62
CA TYR A 114 14.10 -2.07 -7.97
C TYR A 114 12.95 -1.07 -7.88
N LYS A 115 12.64 -0.64 -6.65
CA LYS A 115 11.49 0.23 -6.34
C LYS A 115 10.15 -0.29 -6.89
N TYR A 116 10.00 -1.61 -7.10
CA TYR A 116 8.84 -2.24 -7.76
C TYR A 116 8.62 -1.82 -9.22
N VAL A 117 9.67 -1.34 -9.90
CA VAL A 117 9.61 -0.81 -11.27
C VAL A 117 10.59 -1.50 -12.21
N TYR A 118 11.89 -1.48 -11.88
CA TYR A 118 12.95 -1.89 -12.82
C TYR A 118 13.51 -3.28 -12.52
N PRO A 119 13.65 -4.16 -13.52
CA PRO A 119 14.40 -5.41 -13.34
C PRO A 119 15.91 -5.12 -13.27
N PRO A 120 16.59 -5.39 -12.14
CA PRO A 120 17.96 -4.94 -11.89
C PRO A 120 19.03 -5.66 -12.72
N HIS A 121 18.70 -6.83 -13.29
CA HIS A 121 19.62 -7.64 -14.07
C HIS A 121 19.72 -7.21 -15.55
N LEU A 122 18.87 -6.29 -16.00
CA LEU A 122 18.92 -5.79 -17.37
C LEU A 122 20.07 -4.80 -17.55
N LYS A 123 20.88 -5.01 -18.58
CA LYS A 123 21.99 -4.10 -18.94
C LYS A 123 21.51 -2.69 -19.32
N HIS A 124 20.33 -2.60 -19.92
CA HIS A 124 19.74 -1.34 -20.39
C HIS A 124 18.41 -1.08 -19.68
N SER A 125 18.24 0.13 -19.15
CA SER A 125 17.04 0.59 -18.45
C SER A 125 15.90 0.93 -19.41
N THR A 126 15.51 -0.04 -20.26
CA THR A 126 14.51 0.13 -21.35
C THR A 126 13.19 -0.58 -21.08
N LEU A 127 13.10 -1.32 -19.97
CA LEU A 127 11.89 -1.99 -19.51
C LEU A 127 11.58 -1.55 -18.08
N ALA A 128 10.34 -1.14 -17.85
CA ALA A 128 9.83 -0.74 -16.55
C ALA A 128 8.41 -1.28 -16.37
N ILE A 129 8.06 -1.65 -15.14
CA ILE A 129 6.72 -2.10 -14.77
C ILE A 129 6.06 -1.00 -13.94
N VAL A 130 4.83 -0.62 -14.30
CA VAL A 130 4.05 0.41 -13.59
C VAL A 130 2.90 -0.27 -12.85
N GLY A 131 2.65 0.18 -11.63
CA GLY A 131 1.50 -0.22 -10.83
C GLY A 131 1.62 -1.58 -10.15
N LEU A 132 2.75 -2.29 -10.27
CA LEU A 132 2.98 -3.57 -9.59
C LEU A 132 3.37 -3.37 -8.11
N ILE A 133 2.46 -2.80 -7.33
CA ILE A 133 2.70 -2.39 -5.96
C ILE A 133 1.37 -2.29 -5.21
N GLN A 134 1.40 -2.56 -3.91
CA GLN A 134 0.21 -2.51 -3.06
C GLN A 134 0.44 -1.58 -1.86
N SER A 135 -0.11 -0.37 -1.92
CA SER A 135 -0.04 0.59 -0.81
C SER A 135 -1.35 0.67 -0.04
N VAL A 136 -1.30 1.01 1.25
CA VAL A 136 -2.48 1.52 1.99
C VAL A 136 -2.66 3.01 1.65
N GLY A 137 -3.16 3.27 0.45
CA GLY A 137 -3.30 4.60 -0.14
C GLY A 137 -3.77 4.51 -1.60
N GLY A 138 -3.87 5.66 -2.29
CA GLY A 138 -4.35 5.70 -3.68
C GLY A 138 -3.36 5.08 -4.66
N GLY A 139 -3.80 4.15 -5.51
CA GLY A 139 -2.94 3.51 -6.52
C GLY A 139 -2.57 4.41 -7.71
N PHE A 140 -3.45 5.34 -8.11
CA PHE A 140 -3.19 6.23 -9.24
C PHE A 140 -2.02 7.20 -9.00
N PRO A 141 -1.92 7.89 -7.85
CA PRO A 141 -0.73 8.70 -7.54
C PRO A 141 0.58 7.92 -7.56
N VAL A 142 0.56 6.66 -7.11
CA VAL A 142 1.74 5.79 -7.13
C VAL A 142 2.17 5.49 -8.56
N SER A 143 1.22 5.12 -9.42
CA SER A 143 1.48 4.84 -10.83
C SER A 143 1.95 6.08 -11.59
N GLU A 144 1.42 7.26 -11.25
CA GLU A 144 1.86 8.55 -11.80
C GLU A 144 3.29 8.91 -11.37
N ALA A 145 3.63 8.71 -10.09
CA ALA A 145 4.98 8.91 -9.58
C ALA A 145 5.99 8.00 -10.30
N GLN A 146 5.67 6.71 -10.42
CA GLN A 146 6.47 5.74 -11.18
C GLN A 146 6.63 6.19 -12.64
N SER A 147 5.54 6.57 -13.30
CA SER A 147 5.57 6.98 -14.71
C SER A 147 6.43 8.23 -14.95
N ARG A 148 6.36 9.22 -14.05
CA ARG A 148 7.23 10.42 -14.11
C ARG A 148 8.69 10.04 -14.02
N TRP A 149 9.06 9.23 -13.04
CA TRP A 149 10.43 8.76 -12.90
C TRP A 149 10.88 7.93 -14.12
N ILE A 150 10.05 7.02 -14.60
CA ILE A 150 10.35 6.18 -15.76
C ILE A 150 10.64 7.03 -17.00
N SER A 151 9.82 8.04 -17.26
CA SER A 151 10.02 8.93 -18.40
C SER A 151 11.37 9.67 -18.38
N LEU A 152 11.88 10.00 -17.18
CA LEU A 152 13.17 10.68 -17.03
C LEU A 152 14.33 9.70 -17.28
N VAL A 153 14.19 8.45 -16.84
CA VAL A 153 15.19 7.39 -17.09
C VAL A 153 15.23 7.04 -18.58
N PHE A 154 14.08 6.83 -19.22
CA PHE A 154 14.02 6.50 -20.65
C PHE A 154 14.51 7.62 -21.56
N LYS A 155 14.45 8.88 -21.11
CA LYS A 155 15.03 10.03 -21.81
C LYS A 155 16.48 10.32 -21.42
N ASP A 156 17.14 9.41 -20.70
CA ASP A 156 18.51 9.55 -20.21
C ASP A 156 18.76 10.79 -19.32
N LYS A 157 17.70 11.42 -18.79
CA LYS A 157 17.78 12.55 -17.86
C LYS A 157 18.10 12.10 -16.42
N MET A 158 17.89 10.82 -16.14
CA MET A 158 18.26 10.17 -14.89
C MET A 158 18.85 8.79 -15.19
N LYS A 159 19.83 8.37 -14.39
CA LYS A 159 20.40 7.03 -14.48
C LYS A 159 19.98 6.22 -13.25
N LEU A 160 19.78 4.93 -13.47
CA LEU A 160 19.61 3.99 -12.36
C LEU A 160 20.97 3.78 -11.66
N PRO A 161 20.97 3.46 -10.36
CA PRO A 161 22.20 3.09 -9.66
C PRO A 161 22.75 1.75 -10.17
N SER A 162 23.89 1.32 -9.62
CA SER A 162 24.48 0.02 -9.94
C SER A 162 23.53 -1.13 -9.60
N ARG A 163 23.75 -2.30 -10.21
CA ARG A 163 22.96 -3.50 -9.94
C ARG A 163 23.03 -3.88 -8.46
N GLU A 164 24.21 -3.77 -7.86
CA GLU A 164 24.49 -4.10 -6.48
C GLU A 164 23.67 -3.21 -5.52
N GLU A 165 23.59 -1.91 -5.81
CA GLU A 165 22.77 -0.96 -5.05
C GLU A 165 21.28 -1.24 -5.22
N MET A 166 20.83 -1.59 -6.43
CA MET A 166 19.45 -1.99 -6.68
C MET A 166 19.07 -3.25 -5.92
N ASP A 167 19.93 -4.27 -5.95
CA ASP A 167 19.73 -5.54 -5.24
C ASP A 167 19.74 -5.33 -3.72
N ALA A 168 20.60 -4.45 -3.20
CA ALA A 168 20.61 -4.07 -1.79
C ALA A 168 19.30 -3.39 -1.35
N ASP A 169 18.74 -2.47 -2.15
CA ASP A 169 17.43 -1.86 -1.89
C ASP A 169 16.31 -2.91 -1.83
N ILE A 170 16.28 -3.81 -2.80
CA ILE A 170 15.28 -4.89 -2.88
C ILE A 170 15.36 -5.77 -1.63
N MET A 171 16.56 -6.21 -1.25
CA MET A 171 16.76 -7.05 -0.06
C MET A 171 16.37 -6.32 1.23
N GLY A 172 16.73 -5.04 1.35
CA GLY A 172 16.34 -4.20 2.49
C GLY A 172 14.83 -4.11 2.64
N LYS A 173 14.11 -3.88 1.54
CA LYS A 173 12.63 -3.81 1.52
C LYS A 173 11.97 -5.15 1.81
N LYS A 174 12.49 -6.25 1.25
CA LYS A 174 12.03 -7.60 1.57
C LYS A 174 12.20 -7.91 3.07
N LYS A 175 13.35 -7.56 3.65
CA LYS A 175 13.61 -7.74 5.09
C LYS A 175 12.66 -6.92 5.95
N PHE A 176 12.43 -5.65 5.58
CA PHE A 176 11.47 -4.79 6.25
C PHE A 176 10.06 -5.37 6.20
N ASN A 177 9.58 -5.72 5.00
CA ASN A 177 8.24 -6.28 4.79
C ASN A 177 8.04 -7.59 5.55
N LYS A 178 9.04 -8.49 5.54
CA LYS A 178 9.00 -9.75 6.31
C LYS A 178 8.89 -9.54 7.81
N LYS A 179 9.52 -8.49 8.36
CA LYS A 179 9.39 -8.14 9.79
C LYS A 179 8.03 -7.49 10.09
N ARG A 180 7.49 -6.76 9.13
CA ARG A 180 6.38 -5.82 9.32
C ARG A 180 5.01 -6.46 9.05
N TYR A 181 4.91 -7.28 8.02
CA TYR A 181 3.68 -7.92 7.56
C TYR A 181 3.62 -9.40 7.94
N VAL A 182 2.41 -9.93 8.07
CA VAL A 182 2.18 -11.37 8.28
C VAL A 182 2.78 -12.15 7.11
N LYS A 183 3.52 -13.22 7.40
CA LYS A 183 4.12 -14.08 6.38
C LYS A 183 3.00 -14.75 5.55
N SER A 184 2.81 -14.28 4.32
CA SER A 184 1.82 -14.77 3.36
C SER A 184 2.28 -14.44 1.95
N GLU A 185 1.93 -15.27 0.98
CA GLU A 185 2.17 -15.00 -0.45
C GLU A 185 1.47 -13.72 -0.94
N ARG A 186 0.43 -13.27 -0.23
CA ARG A 186 -0.24 -11.99 -0.49
C ARG A 186 0.66 -10.79 -0.20
N HIS A 187 1.63 -10.94 0.72
CA HIS A 187 2.41 -9.83 1.26
C HIS A 187 3.81 -9.70 0.64
N THR A 188 3.88 -9.62 -0.70
CA THR A 188 5.15 -9.50 -1.44
C THR A 188 5.43 -8.14 -2.08
N ILE A 189 4.42 -7.25 -2.20
CA ILE A 189 4.52 -5.97 -2.93
C ILE A 189 4.06 -4.76 -2.11
N GLN A 190 4.10 -4.86 -0.78
CA GLN A 190 3.53 -3.85 0.11
C GLN A 190 4.48 -2.69 0.33
N VAL A 191 3.91 -1.49 0.38
CA VAL A 191 4.62 -0.27 0.75
C VAL A 191 3.74 0.66 1.59
N ASP A 192 4.38 1.48 2.41
CA ASP A 192 3.73 2.64 3.01
C ASP A 192 3.61 3.75 1.95
N TYR A 193 2.37 4.22 1.75
CA TYR A 193 2.01 5.12 0.63
C TYR A 193 2.84 6.40 0.58
N ILE A 194 2.92 7.14 1.69
CA ILE A 194 3.66 8.42 1.74
C ILE A 194 5.16 8.18 1.59
N ASP A 195 5.71 7.18 2.27
CA ASP A 195 7.15 6.90 2.24
C ASP A 195 7.61 6.51 0.83
N TYR A 196 6.83 5.71 0.11
CA TYR A 196 7.13 5.35 -1.28
C TYR A 196 7.03 6.56 -2.22
N LEU A 197 5.96 7.35 -2.11
CA LEU A 197 5.83 8.55 -2.95
C LEU A 197 6.97 9.53 -2.68
N ASP A 198 7.29 9.78 -1.41
CA ASP A 198 8.40 10.64 -1.02
C ASP A 198 9.74 10.13 -1.55
N GLU A 199 9.98 8.82 -1.52
CA GLU A 199 11.18 8.20 -2.10
C GLU A 199 11.29 8.50 -3.60
N ILE A 200 10.26 8.19 -4.39
CA ILE A 200 10.26 8.45 -5.84
C ILE A 200 10.36 9.95 -6.14
N TYR A 201 9.61 10.77 -5.41
CA TYR A 201 9.59 12.21 -5.64
C TYR A 201 10.85 12.92 -5.17
N THR A 202 11.57 12.37 -4.20
CA THR A 202 12.92 12.84 -3.85
C THR A 202 13.88 12.59 -4.99
N MET A 203 13.85 11.38 -5.59
CA MET A 203 14.74 11.05 -6.71
C MET A 203 14.56 11.99 -7.90
N ILE A 204 13.32 12.37 -8.24
CA ILE A 204 13.05 13.27 -9.36
C ILE A 204 13.06 14.77 -8.97
N GLY A 205 13.37 15.10 -7.71
CA GLY A 205 13.42 16.49 -7.22
C GLY A 205 12.07 17.20 -7.09
N ALA A 206 10.95 16.47 -7.02
CA ALA A 206 9.60 17.00 -6.90
C ALA A 206 8.97 16.86 -5.50
N LYS A 207 9.67 16.24 -4.54
CA LYS A 207 9.22 16.22 -3.14
C LYS A 207 9.29 17.65 -2.55
N PRO A 208 8.20 18.17 -1.96
CA PRO A 208 8.19 19.48 -1.33
C PRO A 208 9.24 19.61 -0.22
N ASN A 209 10.00 20.70 -0.22
CA ASN A 209 10.91 21.01 0.89
C ASN A 209 10.15 21.73 2.01
N LEU A 210 9.61 20.96 2.96
CA LEU A 210 8.81 21.49 4.06
C LEU A 210 9.55 22.52 4.91
N PHE A 211 10.86 22.34 5.14
CA PHE A 211 11.64 23.31 5.92
C PHE A 211 11.70 24.67 5.23
N LYS A 212 11.97 24.70 3.92
CA LYS A 212 11.92 25.95 3.13
C LYS A 212 10.52 26.57 3.17
N MET A 213 9.49 25.74 3.00
CA MET A 213 8.10 26.19 2.96
C MET A 213 7.63 26.78 4.29
N PHE A 214 8.14 26.31 5.43
CA PHE A 214 7.84 26.89 6.73
C PHE A 214 8.14 28.40 6.77
N PHE A 215 9.23 28.83 6.15
CA PHE A 215 9.63 30.24 6.09
C PHE A 215 9.03 31.00 4.90
N THR A 216 8.78 30.35 3.77
CA THR A 216 8.29 31.04 2.55
C THR A 216 6.78 31.07 2.38
N ASP A 217 6.07 30.02 2.82
CA ASP A 217 4.61 29.90 2.73
C ASP A 217 4.08 29.05 3.91
N PRO A 218 4.01 29.65 5.12
CA PRO A 218 3.63 28.93 6.33
C PRO A 218 2.23 28.32 6.25
N VAL A 219 1.29 28.98 5.56
CA VAL A 219 -0.08 28.46 5.36
C VAL A 219 -0.05 27.14 4.61
N LEU A 220 0.73 27.07 3.51
CA LEU A 220 0.88 25.84 2.76
C LEU A 220 1.67 24.79 3.55
N PHE A 221 2.70 25.17 4.31
CA PHE A 221 3.42 24.27 5.21
C PHE A 221 2.49 23.57 6.20
N PHE A 222 1.70 24.33 6.96
CA PHE A 222 0.79 23.77 7.96
C PHE A 222 -0.27 22.87 7.30
N THR A 223 -0.74 23.24 6.10
CA THR A 223 -1.69 22.42 5.34
C THR A 223 -1.05 21.10 4.88
N LEU A 224 0.20 21.10 4.44
CA LEU A 224 0.89 19.87 4.03
C LEU A 224 1.26 18.98 5.22
N PHE A 225 1.65 19.58 6.34
CA PHE A 225 2.14 18.85 7.51
C PHE A 225 0.99 18.22 8.31
N PHE A 226 -0.09 18.97 8.55
CA PHE A 226 -1.22 18.52 9.37
C PHE A 226 -2.46 18.10 8.56
N GLY A 227 -2.56 18.53 7.30
CA GLY A 227 -3.68 18.20 6.43
C GLY A 227 -3.54 16.82 5.75
N PRO A 228 -4.48 16.50 4.85
CA PRO A 228 -4.40 15.27 4.06
C PRO A 228 -3.22 15.33 3.09
N SER A 229 -2.51 14.21 2.93
CA SER A 229 -1.49 14.08 1.89
C SER A 229 -2.16 13.92 0.52
N LEU A 230 -2.28 15.03 -0.19
CA LEU A 230 -2.89 15.09 -1.51
C LEU A 230 -1.81 14.96 -2.59
N PRO A 231 -2.07 14.25 -3.71
CA PRO A 231 -1.07 14.06 -4.78
C PRO A 231 -0.60 15.38 -5.41
N TYR A 232 -1.40 16.44 -5.33
CA TYR A 232 -1.05 17.79 -5.77
C TYR A 232 0.26 18.30 -5.15
N GLN A 233 0.63 17.85 -3.95
CA GLN A 233 1.86 18.29 -3.27
C GLN A 233 3.10 18.00 -4.11
N TYR A 234 3.12 16.89 -4.86
CA TYR A 234 4.24 16.49 -5.71
C TYR A 234 4.29 17.21 -7.06
N ARG A 235 3.43 18.22 -7.24
CA ARG A 235 3.40 19.14 -8.38
C ARG A 235 3.72 20.59 -7.97
N LEU A 236 4.09 20.83 -6.71
CA LEU A 236 4.48 22.16 -6.21
C LEU A 236 5.86 22.61 -6.72
N GLN A 237 6.77 21.66 -6.91
CA GLN A 237 8.14 21.92 -7.36
C GLN A 237 8.67 20.77 -8.21
N GLY A 238 9.86 20.95 -8.78
CA GLY A 238 10.51 19.96 -9.63
C GLY A 238 9.94 19.90 -11.05
N PRO A 239 10.28 18.86 -11.83
CA PRO A 239 9.87 18.74 -13.22
C PRO A 239 8.35 18.56 -13.33
N HIS A 240 7.74 19.25 -14.30
CA HIS A 240 6.29 19.22 -14.54
C HIS A 240 5.45 19.73 -13.35
N SER A 241 5.92 20.81 -12.71
CA SER A 241 5.13 21.53 -11.70
C SER A 241 3.83 22.07 -12.29
N TRP A 242 2.82 22.24 -11.44
CA TRP A 242 1.51 22.73 -11.84
C TRP A 242 1.16 23.99 -11.04
N PRO A 243 0.96 25.16 -11.69
CA PRO A 243 0.63 26.41 -11.01
C PRO A 243 -0.63 26.31 -10.13
N GLY A 244 -1.59 25.48 -10.49
CA GLY A 244 -2.82 25.25 -9.73
C GLY A 244 -2.64 24.37 -8.48
N ALA A 245 -1.48 23.76 -8.26
CA ALA A 245 -1.26 22.79 -7.18
C ALA A 245 -1.51 23.40 -5.80
N ARG A 246 -1.00 24.62 -5.55
CA ARG A 246 -1.22 25.33 -4.29
C ARG A 246 -2.70 25.55 -4.01
N LYS A 247 -3.42 26.12 -4.99
CA LYS A 247 -4.87 26.39 -4.88
C LYS A 247 -5.63 25.10 -4.63
N ALA A 248 -5.33 24.04 -5.39
CA ALA A 248 -5.95 22.73 -5.21
C ALA A 248 -5.72 22.15 -3.80
N ILE A 249 -4.52 22.32 -3.23
CA ILE A 249 -4.21 21.87 -1.87
C ILE A 249 -4.99 22.66 -0.84
N LEU A 250 -5.09 23.98 -0.95
CA LEU A 250 -5.78 24.79 0.06
C LEU A 250 -7.31 24.64 0.00
N GLU A 251 -7.87 24.53 -1.19
CA GLU A 251 -9.32 24.50 -1.42
C GLU A 251 -9.90 23.08 -1.44
N TRP A 252 -9.16 22.07 -0.98
CA TRP A 252 -9.58 20.68 -1.07
C TRP A 252 -10.94 20.41 -0.40
N LYS A 253 -11.22 21.07 0.73
CA LYS A 253 -12.47 20.91 1.49
C LYS A 253 -13.70 21.31 0.68
N GLN A 254 -13.61 22.37 -0.13
CA GLN A 254 -14.73 22.88 -0.93
C GLN A 254 -15.21 21.86 -1.98
N ARG A 255 -14.35 20.91 -2.38
CA ARG A 255 -14.69 19.88 -3.36
C ARG A 255 -15.22 18.59 -2.73
N VAL A 256 -14.99 18.40 -1.44
CA VAL A 256 -15.36 17.18 -0.71
C VAL A 256 -16.62 17.40 0.11
N ILE A 257 -16.73 18.56 0.75
CA ILE A 257 -17.88 18.95 1.56
C ILE A 257 -18.80 19.75 0.63
N LYS A 258 -19.85 19.09 0.15
CA LYS A 258 -21.00 19.74 -0.49
C LYS A 258 -22.07 20.01 0.55
#